data_AF-A0A7Z8R1V9-F1
#
_entry.id   AF-A0A7Z8R1V9-F1
#
_cell.length_a   1.000
_cell.length_b   1.000
_cell.length_c   1.000
_cell.angle_alpha   90.00
_cell.angle_beta   90.00
_cell.angle_gamma   90.00
#
_symmetry.space_group_name_H-M   'P 1'
#
loop_
_entity.id
_entity.type
_entity.pdbx_description
1 polymer ?
#
loop_
_entity_poly.entity_id
_entity_poly.type
_entity_poly.pdbx_seq_one_letter_code
_entity_poly.pdbx_strand_id
1 'polypeptide(L)'
;ACYGFEEEQYLLEVYRYIELNPVRAGMVTDPAEYSWSSYQINALGKSSDLCTPHPEYLSLGKTEYDRLKSYRALFSHHVDDILLEEIRSNTNKGMVIGNDYFKQQMTTLTGRRLVLDTGGRPIGWRKAKNRI
;
A
#
# COMPACT_ATOMS: atom_id res chain seq x y z
N ALA A 1 -18.26 -20.17 -6.15
CA ALA A 1 -18.54 -19.08 -5.20
C ALA A 1 -17.33 -18.96 -4.29
N CYS A 2 -16.46 -17.98 -4.54
CA CYS A 2 -15.24 -17.72 -3.76
C CYS A 2 -15.21 -16.22 -3.44
N TYR A 3 -16.03 -15.77 -2.49
CA TYR A 3 -16.29 -14.34 -2.23
C TYR A 3 -16.32 -14.00 -0.73
N GLY A 4 -15.54 -14.70 0.10
CA GLY A 4 -15.61 -14.54 1.56
C GLY A 4 -14.32 -14.90 2.30
N PHE A 5 -13.18 -14.68 1.67
CA PHE A 5 -11.86 -14.74 2.33
C PHE A 5 -10.99 -13.53 1.99
N GLU A 6 -11.34 -12.78 0.93
CA GLU A 6 -10.58 -11.60 0.48
C GLU A 6 -11.08 -10.31 1.16
N GLU A 7 -12.37 -10.20 1.50
CA GLU A 7 -12.94 -8.95 2.06
C GLU A 7 -12.45 -8.69 3.49
N GLU A 8 -12.34 -9.73 4.31
CA GLU A 8 -11.94 -9.65 5.71
C GLU A 8 -10.47 -9.24 5.84
N GLN A 9 -9.61 -9.83 5.01
CA GLN A 9 -8.21 -9.44 4.93
C GLN A 9 -8.06 -8.03 4.36
N TYR A 10 -8.86 -7.67 3.36
CA TYR A 10 -8.81 -6.35 2.73
C TYR A 10 -9.07 -5.21 3.72
N LEU A 11 -10.06 -5.34 4.62
CA LEU A 11 -10.37 -4.30 5.59
C LEU A 11 -9.18 -3.99 6.52
N LEU A 12 -8.57 -5.03 7.11
CA LEU A 12 -7.45 -4.84 8.03
C LEU A 12 -6.23 -4.29 7.31
N GLU A 13 -6.02 -4.65 6.05
CA GLU A 13 -4.98 -4.03 5.21
C GLU A 13 -5.25 -2.55 4.93
N VAL A 14 -6.51 -2.17 4.68
CA VAL A 14 -6.90 -0.75 4.53
C VAL A 14 -6.67 0.02 5.83
N TYR A 15 -7.00 -0.57 6.99
CA TYR A 15 -6.74 0.04 8.30
C TYR A 15 -5.25 0.28 8.50
N ARG A 16 -4.41 -0.74 8.25
CA ARG A 16 -2.94 -0.62 8.32
C ARG A 16 -2.42 0.47 7.38
N TYR A 17 -2.95 0.53 6.16
CA TYR A 17 -2.59 1.58 5.22
C TYR A 17 -2.91 2.96 5.81
N ILE A 18 -4.13 3.19 6.27
CA ILE A 18 -4.56 4.49 6.81
C ILE A 18 -3.69 4.88 8.02
N GLU A 19 -3.46 3.96 8.94
CA GLU A 19 -2.75 4.25 10.19
C GLU A 19 -1.27 4.52 9.98
N LEU A 20 -0.66 3.92 8.94
CA LEU A 20 0.72 4.19 8.56
C LEU A 20 0.88 5.41 7.62
N ASN A 21 -0.20 6.07 7.17
CA ASN A 21 -0.08 7.28 6.33
C ASN A 21 0.78 8.39 6.96
N PRO A 22 0.60 8.75 8.24
CA PRO A 22 1.38 9.83 8.87
C PRO A 22 2.87 9.48 8.96
N VAL A 23 3.19 8.21 9.20
CA VAL A 23 4.57 7.71 9.18
C VAL A 23 5.15 7.80 7.78
N ARG A 24 4.41 7.33 6.77
CA ARG A 24 4.84 7.39 5.36
C ARG A 24 4.98 8.82 4.84
N ALA A 25 4.22 9.76 5.37
CA ALA A 25 4.32 11.18 5.04
C ALA A 25 5.48 11.89 5.77
N GLY A 26 6.21 11.17 6.64
CA GLY A 26 7.30 11.72 7.44
C GLY A 26 6.84 12.69 8.53
N MET A 27 5.56 12.65 8.92
CA MET A 27 5.01 13.53 9.95
C MET A 27 5.31 13.04 11.36
N VAL A 28 5.39 11.72 11.54
CA VAL A 28 5.68 11.02 12.81
C VAL A 28 6.53 9.79 12.54
N THR A 29 7.16 9.23 13.57
CA THR A 29 7.97 8.01 13.45
C THR A 29 7.21 6.75 13.80
N ASP A 30 6.16 6.87 14.62
CA ASP A 30 5.29 5.78 15.03
C ASP A 30 3.81 6.17 14.83
N PRO A 31 2.93 5.27 14.35
CA PRO A 31 1.50 5.58 14.18
C PRO A 31 0.81 5.98 15.50
N ALA A 32 1.34 5.59 16.66
CA ALA A 32 0.86 6.00 17.99
C ALA A 32 1.03 7.51 18.25
N GLU A 33 1.98 8.16 17.59
CA GLU A 33 2.27 9.59 17.76
C GLU A 33 1.27 10.47 17.02
N TYR A 34 0.57 9.93 16.01
CA TYR A 34 -0.44 10.66 15.28
C TYR A 34 -1.82 10.54 15.95
N SER A 35 -2.28 11.63 16.55
CA SER A 35 -3.53 11.68 17.31
C SER A 35 -4.80 11.62 16.45
N TRP A 36 -4.71 11.97 15.17
CA TRP A 36 -5.85 12.09 14.25
C TRP A 36 -6.06 10.80 13.45
N SER A 37 -6.03 9.67 14.15
CA SER A 37 -6.16 8.33 13.57
C SER A 37 -6.92 7.41 14.52
N SER A 38 -7.64 6.44 13.94
CA SER A 38 -8.27 5.35 14.69
C SER A 38 -7.27 4.50 15.47
N TYR A 39 -5.96 4.59 15.19
CA TYR A 39 -4.90 3.89 15.92
C TYR A 39 -4.98 4.17 17.43
N GLN A 40 -5.38 5.38 17.82
CA GLN A 40 -5.58 5.76 19.21
C GLN A 40 -6.62 4.89 19.92
N ILE A 41 -7.66 4.48 19.21
CA ILE A 41 -8.75 3.66 19.72
C ILE A 41 -8.41 2.18 19.52
N ASN A 42 -8.10 1.80 18.28
CA ASN A 42 -7.96 0.41 17.86
C ASN A 42 -6.69 -0.25 18.38
N ALA A 43 -5.60 0.51 18.54
CA ALA A 43 -4.33 0.02 19.05
C ALA A 43 -4.09 0.43 20.50
N LEU A 44 -4.39 1.67 20.90
CA LEU A 44 -4.06 2.17 22.24
C LEU A 44 -5.21 2.07 23.26
N GLY A 45 -6.43 1.74 22.82
CA GLY A 45 -7.59 1.57 23.71
C GLY A 45 -8.16 2.88 24.26
N LYS A 46 -7.93 4.01 23.58
CA LYS A 46 -8.59 5.27 23.97
C LYS A 46 -10.09 5.18 23.68
N SER A 47 -10.91 5.64 24.62
CA SER A 47 -12.35 5.76 24.42
C SER A 47 -12.68 6.92 23.48
N SER A 48 -13.65 6.71 22.59
CA SER A 48 -14.18 7.73 21.70
C SER A 48 -15.55 7.31 21.19
N ASP A 49 -16.50 8.24 21.22
CA ASP A 49 -17.86 8.01 20.68
C ASP A 49 -17.92 8.17 19.16
N LEU A 50 -16.80 8.60 18.53
CA LEU A 50 -16.73 8.86 17.08
C LEU A 50 -16.51 7.60 16.24
N CYS A 51 -16.13 6.48 16.87
CA CYS A 51 -15.73 5.29 16.14
C CYS A 51 -16.54 4.07 16.60
N THR A 52 -17.28 3.47 15.68
CA THR A 52 -17.94 2.18 15.91
C THR A 52 -17.03 1.06 15.43
N PRO A 53 -16.66 0.08 16.28
CA PRO A 53 -15.75 -0.99 15.89
C PRO A 53 -16.41 -1.93 14.87
N HIS A 54 -15.67 -2.24 13.80
CA HIS A 54 -16.12 -3.19 12.77
C HIS A 54 -16.05 -4.64 13.28
N PRO A 55 -16.94 -5.56 12.85
CA PRO A 55 -16.89 -6.97 13.22
C PRO A 55 -15.52 -7.64 13.04
N GLU A 56 -14.84 -7.38 11.93
CA GLU A 56 -13.48 -7.90 11.69
C GLU A 56 -12.41 -7.36 12.64
N TYR A 57 -12.56 -6.11 13.12
CA TYR A 57 -11.69 -5.62 14.17
C TYR A 57 -12.01 -6.33 15.50
N LEU A 58 -13.29 -6.56 15.79
CA LEU A 58 -13.73 -7.29 16.98
C LEU A 58 -13.29 -8.77 16.96
N SER A 59 -13.16 -9.39 15.79
CA SER A 59 -12.75 -10.78 15.63
C SER A 59 -11.27 -11.02 15.98
N LEU A 60 -10.44 -9.97 16.01
CA LEU A 60 -9.01 -10.04 16.38
C LEU A 60 -8.75 -10.48 17.84
N GLY A 61 -9.75 -10.39 18.72
CA GLY A 61 -9.60 -10.81 20.10
C GLY A 61 -10.91 -10.80 20.88
N LYS A 62 -11.12 -11.86 21.68
CA LYS A 62 -12.32 -12.00 22.53
C LYS A 62 -12.36 -10.96 23.65
N THR A 63 -11.20 -10.59 24.17
CA THR A 63 -11.04 -9.52 25.15
C THR A 63 -10.50 -8.28 24.48
N GLU A 64 -10.76 -7.11 25.07
CA GLU A 64 -10.15 -5.86 24.61
C GLU A 64 -8.62 -5.96 24.62
N TYR A 65 -8.04 -6.50 25.69
CA TYR A 65 -6.59 -6.68 25.79
C TYR A 65 -6.02 -7.51 24.63
N ASP A 66 -6.62 -8.66 24.33
CA ASP A 66 -6.18 -9.52 23.24
C ASP A 66 -6.35 -8.81 21.89
N ARG A 67 -7.46 -8.11 21.70
CA ARG A 67 -7.74 -7.38 20.46
C ARG A 67 -6.73 -6.26 20.20
N LEU A 68 -6.44 -5.42 21.21
CA LEU A 68 -5.43 -4.37 21.10
C LEU A 68 -4.05 -4.96 20.80
N LYS A 69 -3.70 -6.07 21.46
CA LYS A 69 -2.43 -6.79 21.23
C LYS A 69 -2.34 -7.34 19.81
N SER A 70 -3.35 -8.05 19.35
CA SER A 70 -3.44 -8.59 17.98
C SER A 70 -3.37 -7.48 16.94
N TYR A 71 -4.07 -6.36 17.19
CA TYR A 71 -4.06 -5.22 16.29
C TYR A 71 -2.68 -4.57 16.17
N ARG A 72 -1.97 -4.33 17.29
CA ARG A 72 -0.59 -3.82 17.26
C ARG A 72 0.37 -4.77 16.52
N ALA A 73 0.16 -6.08 16.63
CA ALA A 73 0.99 -7.07 15.94
C ALA A 73 0.91 -6.95 14.40
N LEU A 74 -0.19 -6.41 13.86
CA LEU A 74 -0.32 -6.13 12.42
C LEU A 74 0.71 -5.11 11.92
N PHE A 75 1.29 -4.29 12.81
CA PHE A 75 2.27 -3.25 12.48
C PHE A 75 3.71 -3.69 12.75
N SER A 76 3.93 -4.82 13.43
CA SER A 76 5.26 -5.35 13.71
C SER A 76 5.97 -5.90 12.47
N HIS A 77 5.19 -6.38 11.49
CA HIS A 77 5.70 -6.67 10.16
C HIS A 77 5.54 -5.41 9.33
N HIS A 78 6.65 -4.69 9.16
CA HIS A 78 6.77 -3.63 8.17
C HIS A 78 6.22 -4.18 6.85
N VAL A 79 5.11 -3.64 6.35
CA VAL A 79 4.65 -3.96 4.99
C VAL A 79 5.86 -3.74 4.10
N ASP A 80 6.27 -4.75 3.35
CA ASP A 80 7.44 -4.69 2.47
C ASP A 80 7.47 -3.36 1.74
N ASP A 81 8.30 -2.42 2.23
CA ASP A 81 8.46 -1.10 1.64
C ASP A 81 8.74 -1.21 0.14
N ILE A 82 9.40 -2.31 -0.23
CA ILE A 82 9.71 -2.76 -1.58
C ILE A 82 8.44 -2.95 -2.43
N LEU A 83 7.42 -3.66 -1.92
CA LEU A 83 6.18 -3.91 -2.66
C LEU A 83 5.38 -2.61 -2.83
N LEU A 84 5.32 -1.77 -1.78
CA LEU A 84 4.63 -0.48 -1.85
C LEU A 84 5.35 0.51 -2.78
N GLU A 85 6.68 0.50 -2.82
CA GLU A 85 7.48 1.27 -3.76
C GLU A 85 7.32 0.77 -5.20
N GLU A 86 7.22 -0.55 -5.40
CA GLU A 86 6.89 -1.14 -6.71
C GLU A 86 5.48 -0.70 -7.16
N ILE A 87 4.48 -0.78 -6.28
CA ILE A 87 3.10 -0.33 -6.59
C ILE A 87 3.09 1.15 -7.00
N ARG A 88 3.77 2.03 -6.25
CA ARG A 88 3.81 3.47 -6.54
C ARG A 88 4.58 3.77 -7.82
N SER A 89 5.76 3.18 -7.98
CA SER A 89 6.59 3.42 -9.15
C SER A 89 5.89 2.95 -10.42
N ASN A 90 5.16 1.82 -10.37
CA ASN A 90 4.41 1.31 -11.49
C ASN A 90 3.13 2.12 -11.75
N THR A 91 2.37 2.49 -10.71
CA THR A 91 1.14 3.30 -10.88
C THR A 91 1.46 4.68 -11.48
N ASN A 92 2.48 5.37 -10.97
CA ASN A 92 2.89 6.68 -11.50
C ASN A 92 3.44 6.60 -12.94
N LYS A 93 3.94 5.44 -13.36
CA LYS A 93 4.44 5.19 -14.72
C LYS A 93 3.40 4.56 -15.64
N GLY A 94 2.17 4.30 -15.16
CA GLY A 94 1.12 3.60 -15.91
C GLY A 94 1.46 2.13 -16.22
N MET A 95 2.28 1.49 -15.38
CA MET A 95 2.77 0.12 -15.54
C MET A 95 1.96 -0.88 -14.71
N VAL A 96 1.92 -2.12 -15.19
CA VAL A 96 1.21 -3.21 -14.53
C VAL A 96 2.07 -3.84 -13.44
N ILE A 97 1.45 -4.08 -12.28
CA ILE A 97 2.05 -4.75 -11.13
C ILE A 97 1.73 -6.24 -11.21
N GLY A 98 2.71 -7.10 -10.95
CA GLY A 98 2.55 -8.56 -11.01
C GLY A 98 3.81 -9.28 -11.49
N ASN A 99 3.76 -10.60 -11.53
CA ASN A 99 4.87 -11.42 -12.05
C ASN A 99 5.04 -11.24 -13.58
N ASP A 100 6.19 -11.65 -14.11
CA ASP A 100 6.53 -11.42 -15.52
C ASP A 100 5.53 -12.06 -16.49
N TYR A 101 4.95 -13.20 -16.10
CA TYR A 101 3.90 -13.87 -16.85
C TYR A 101 2.65 -12.97 -16.99
N PHE A 102 2.19 -12.36 -15.91
CA PHE A 102 1.05 -11.44 -15.89
C PHE A 102 1.34 -10.16 -16.69
N LYS A 103 2.55 -9.61 -16.56
CA LYS A 103 3.01 -8.43 -17.32
C LYS A 103 3.02 -8.70 -18.83
N GLN A 104 3.47 -9.87 -19.27
CA GLN A 104 3.43 -10.30 -20.68
C GLN A 104 2.00 -10.48 -21.19
N GLN A 105 1.13 -11.11 -20.39
CA GLN A 105 -0.27 -11.32 -20.74
C GLN A 105 -1.01 -9.98 -20.94
N MET A 106 -0.85 -9.04 -20.01
CA MET A 106 -1.44 -7.69 -20.09
C MET A 106 -0.90 -6.88 -21.27
N THR A 107 0.40 -6.98 -21.57
CA THR A 107 1.00 -6.33 -22.75
C THR A 107 0.38 -6.85 -24.05
N THR A 108 0.15 -8.17 -24.13
CA THR A 108 -0.47 -8.83 -25.30
C THR A 108 -1.94 -8.42 -25.47
N LEU A 109 -2.70 -8.36 -24.37
CA LEU A 109 -4.13 -8.04 -24.38
C LEU A 109 -4.41 -6.57 -24.67
N THR A 110 -3.60 -5.66 -24.13
CA THR A 110 -3.86 -4.21 -24.23
C THR A 110 -3.19 -3.56 -25.45
N GLY A 111 -2.24 -4.25 -26.10
CA GLY A 111 -1.40 -3.69 -27.17
C GLY A 111 -0.50 -2.53 -26.71
N ARG A 112 -0.46 -2.24 -25.41
CA ARG A 112 0.34 -1.18 -24.80
C ARG A 112 1.56 -1.80 -24.13
N ARG A 113 2.69 -1.10 -24.22
CA ARG A 113 3.95 -1.51 -23.60
C ARG A 113 3.91 -1.21 -22.10
N LEU A 114 3.96 -2.24 -21.26
CA LEU A 114 3.76 -2.15 -19.80
C LEU A 114 4.99 -2.59 -18.98
N VAL A 115 6.17 -2.62 -19.60
CA VAL A 115 7.46 -3.01 -18.99
C VAL A 115 8.49 -1.90 -19.17
N LEU A 116 9.33 -1.68 -18.15
CA LEU A 116 10.43 -0.71 -18.19
C LEU A 116 11.45 -1.08 -19.28
N ASP A 117 11.80 -0.10 -20.11
CA ASP A 117 13.00 -0.12 -20.93
C ASP A 117 13.86 1.08 -20.53
N THR A 118 15.16 1.01 -20.80
CA THR A 118 16.08 2.12 -20.59
C THR A 118 15.64 3.33 -21.43
N GLY A 119 14.93 4.26 -20.80
CA GLY A 119 14.44 5.46 -21.45
C GLY A 119 15.62 6.34 -21.89
N GLY A 120 15.82 6.46 -23.19
CA GLY A 120 16.87 7.29 -23.77
C GLY A 120 16.51 7.79 -25.16
N ARG A 121 16.96 9.00 -25.48
CA ARG A 121 16.92 9.55 -26.85
C ARG A 121 17.64 8.56 -27.78
N PRO A 122 17.05 8.13 -28.91
CA PRO A 122 17.75 7.27 -29.87
C PRO A 122 19.11 7.89 -30.22
N ILE A 123 20.17 7.07 -30.15
CA ILE A 123 21.51 7.49 -30.55
C ILE A 123 21.43 7.91 -32.03
N GLY A 124 21.60 9.20 -32.30
CA GLY A 124 21.54 9.77 -33.66
C GLY A 124 20.62 10.98 -33.87
N TRP A 125 19.74 11.36 -32.91
CA TRP A 125 18.82 12.52 -33.09
C TRP A 125 19.50 13.91 -32.95
N ARG A 126 20.83 14.05 -33.06
CA ARG A 126 21.45 15.38 -33.23
C ARG A 126 21.68 15.62 -34.71
N LYS A 127 20.98 16.59 -35.32
CA LYS A 127 21.34 17.09 -36.66
C LYS A 127 22.71 17.76 -36.56
N ALA A 128 23.63 17.41 -37.47
CA ALA A 128 24.95 18.02 -37.53
C ALA A 128 24.81 19.55 -37.66
N LYS A 129 25.53 20.31 -36.82
CA LYS A 129 25.63 21.76 -36.98
C LYS A 129 26.51 22.03 -38.19
N ASN A 130 25.97 22.66 -39.24
CA ASN A 130 26.79 23.25 -40.29
C ASN A 130 27.65 24.35 -39.64
N ARG A 131 28.97 24.16 -39.68
CA ARG A 131 29.94 25.22 -39.39
C ARG A 131 29.95 26.17 -40.59
N ILE A 132 29.69 27.44 -40.34
CA ILE A 132 30.06 28.56 -41.21
C ILE A 132 31.52 28.88 -40.93
#